data_AF-A0A2G1Z4U2-F1
#
_entry.id   AF-A0A2G1Z4U2-F1
#
_cell.length_a   1.000
_cell.length_b   1.000
_cell.length_c   1.000
_cell.angle_alpha   90.00
_cell.angle_beta   90.00
_cell.angle_gamma   90.00
#
_symmetry.space_group_name_H-M   'P 1'
#
loop_
_entity.id
_entity.type
_entity.pdbx_description
1 polymer ?
#
loop_
_entity_poly.entity_id
_entity_poly.type
_entity_poly.pdbx_seq_one_letter_code
_entity_poly.pdbx_strand_id
1 'polypeptide(L)'
;MAYDAKLNENAKAIAAIASNMGKLFPAGSGVEASRSKPSIWDEKNKAQFDKDIANFQAASLQLVAAVSGGKPGEIGAALKNAGGTCGACHKEFRKPKKK
;
A
#
# COMPACT_ATOMS: atom_id res chain seq x y z
N MET A 1 -2.63 -8.20 26.70
CA MET A 1 -1.39 -8.74 26.12
C MET A 1 -0.76 -7.63 25.31
N ALA A 2 0.50 -7.26 25.59
CA ALA A 2 1.21 -6.32 24.73
C ALA A 2 1.63 -7.06 23.45
N TYR A 3 1.41 -6.45 22.29
CA TYR A 3 1.88 -7.00 21.02
C TYR A 3 3.43 -6.95 20.95
N ASP A 4 4.02 -7.92 20.25
CA ASP A 4 5.47 -8.05 20.07
C ASP A 4 6.07 -6.78 19.42
N ALA A 5 7.30 -6.41 19.81
CA ALA A 5 8.01 -5.25 19.26
C ALA A 5 8.12 -5.29 17.72
N LYS A 6 8.20 -6.49 17.12
CA LYS A 6 8.21 -6.70 15.68
C LYS A 6 6.95 -6.21 15.00
N LEU A 7 5.80 -6.14 15.68
CA LEU A 7 4.58 -5.59 15.08
C LEU A 7 4.75 -4.10 14.75
N ASN A 8 5.39 -3.34 15.63
CA ASN A 8 5.72 -1.93 15.39
C ASN A 8 6.73 -1.78 14.25
N GLU A 9 7.76 -2.61 14.21
CA GLU A 9 8.76 -2.61 13.14
C GLU A 9 8.13 -2.91 11.77
N ASN A 10 7.25 -3.92 11.71
CA ASN A 10 6.52 -4.28 10.49
C ASN A 10 5.61 -3.14 10.01
N ALA A 11 4.86 -2.49 10.91
CA ALA A 11 4.01 -1.35 10.56
C ALA A 11 4.84 -0.19 9.99
N LYS A 12 6.00 0.10 10.60
CA LYS A 12 6.93 1.13 10.13
C LYS A 12 7.53 0.78 8.76
N ALA A 13 7.87 -0.49 8.52
CA ALA A 13 8.37 -0.93 7.23
C ALA A 13 7.33 -0.73 6.11
N ILE A 14 6.04 -1.03 6.38
CA ILE A 14 4.94 -0.76 5.45
C ILE A 14 4.85 0.74 5.14
N ALA A 15 4.89 1.60 6.17
CA ALA A 15 4.83 3.05 5.99
C ALA A 15 6.03 3.60 5.20
N ALA A 16 7.23 3.05 5.42
CA ALA A 16 8.44 3.43 4.68
C ALA A 16 8.36 3.04 3.19
N ILE A 17 7.73 1.91 2.86
CA ILE A 17 7.47 1.53 1.47
C ILE A 17 6.40 2.46 0.86
N ALA A 18 5.32 2.72 1.59
CA ALA A 18 4.23 3.57 1.13
C ALA A 18 4.71 5.00 0.79
N SER A 19 5.56 5.59 1.64
CA SER A 19 6.08 6.95 1.43
C SER A 19 6.91 7.09 0.15
N ASN A 20 7.57 6.01 -0.28
CA ASN A 20 8.37 6.01 -1.50
C ASN A 20 7.59 5.64 -2.77
N MET A 21 6.38 5.08 -2.63
CA MET A 21 5.63 4.47 -3.73
C MET A 21 5.39 5.41 -4.93
N GLY A 22 5.13 6.70 -4.68
CA GLY A 22 4.90 7.70 -5.73
C GLY A 22 6.09 7.91 -6.69
N LYS A 23 7.29 7.49 -6.29
CA LYS A 23 8.52 7.61 -7.10
C LYS A 23 8.87 6.34 -7.87
N LEU A 24 8.20 5.22 -7.59
CA LEU A 24 8.57 3.90 -8.11
C LEU A 24 7.97 3.59 -9.50
N PHE A 25 7.06 4.43 -9.98
CA PHE A 25 6.33 4.20 -11.24
C PHE A 25 6.51 5.36 -12.25
N PRO A 26 7.75 5.80 -12.57
CA PRO A 26 7.93 6.81 -13.61
C PRO A 26 7.45 6.27 -14.98
N ALA A 27 7.11 7.17 -15.90
CA ALA A 27 6.72 6.78 -17.25
C ALA A 27 7.83 5.94 -17.90
N GLY A 28 7.45 4.84 -18.56
CA GLY A 28 8.40 3.93 -19.21
C GLY A 28 9.05 2.88 -18.29
N SER A 29 8.77 2.84 -16.97
CA SER A 29 9.32 1.80 -16.08
C SER A 29 8.61 0.43 -16.18
N GLY A 30 7.59 0.32 -17.04
CA GLY A 30 6.90 -0.93 -17.31
C GLY A 30 7.73 -1.89 -18.16
N VAL A 31 8.48 -2.78 -17.51
CA VAL A 31 9.20 -3.89 -18.16
C VAL A 31 8.35 -5.16 -18.26
N GLU A 32 8.69 -6.08 -19.17
CA GLU A 32 7.94 -7.33 -19.36
C GLU A 32 7.86 -8.21 -18.10
N ALA A 33 8.95 -8.24 -17.33
CA ALA A 33 9.02 -8.93 -16.04
C ALA A 33 8.10 -8.29 -14.97
N SER A 34 7.66 -7.04 -15.18
CA SER A 34 6.75 -6.35 -14.27
C SER A 34 5.32 -6.83 -14.39
N ARG A 35 4.67 -6.93 -13.24
CA ARG A 35 3.23 -7.18 -13.12
C ARG A 35 2.40 -5.90 -13.07
N SER A 36 3.00 -4.71 -13.21
CA SER A 36 2.22 -3.50 -13.45
C SER A 36 1.46 -3.62 -14.78
N LYS A 37 0.17 -3.30 -14.78
CA LYS A 37 -0.56 -3.14 -16.04
C LYS A 37 -0.07 -1.85 -16.71
N PRO A 38 0.02 -1.79 -18.06
CA PRO A 38 0.35 -0.55 -18.77
C PRO A 38 -0.61 0.61 -18.44
N SER A 39 -1.84 0.26 -18.06
CA SER A 39 -2.90 1.22 -17.77
C SER A 39 -2.59 2.22 -16.65
N ILE A 40 -1.60 1.97 -15.79
CA ILE A 40 -1.20 2.94 -14.76
C ILE A 40 -0.67 4.25 -15.35
N TRP A 41 -0.13 4.20 -16.57
CA TRP A 41 0.45 5.35 -17.26
C TRP A 41 -0.53 6.00 -18.24
N ASP A 42 -1.74 5.46 -18.40
CA ASP A 42 -2.78 6.09 -19.20
C ASP A 42 -3.28 7.35 -18.47
N GLU A 43 -3.48 8.44 -19.22
CA GLU A 43 -3.97 9.71 -18.67
C GLU A 43 -5.27 9.54 -17.86
N LYS A 44 -6.16 8.65 -18.30
CA LYS A 44 -7.45 8.36 -17.67
C LYS A 44 -7.31 7.72 -16.27
N ASN A 45 -6.21 7.02 -16.02
CA ASN A 45 -5.98 6.23 -14.82
C ASN A 45 -4.95 6.83 -13.87
N LYS A 46 -4.09 7.73 -14.38
CA LYS A 46 -3.00 8.32 -13.60
C LYS A 46 -3.50 8.97 -12.30
N ALA A 47 -4.59 9.73 -12.37
CA ALA A 47 -5.18 10.37 -11.20
C ALA A 47 -5.69 9.35 -10.17
N GLN A 48 -6.31 8.26 -10.62
CA GLN A 48 -6.79 7.20 -9.72
C GLN A 48 -5.62 6.41 -9.10
N PHE A 49 -4.57 6.12 -9.88
CA PHE A 49 -3.36 5.47 -9.39
C PHE A 49 -2.66 6.30 -8.32
N ASP A 50 -2.50 7.61 -8.55
CA ASP A 50 -1.90 8.53 -7.57
C ASP A 50 -2.76 8.64 -6.30
N LYS A 51 -4.09 8.66 -6.45
CA LYS A 51 -5.02 8.65 -5.33
C LYS A 51 -4.90 7.36 -4.50
N ASP A 52 -4.76 6.21 -5.14
CA ASP A 52 -4.58 4.94 -4.43
C ASP A 52 -3.24 4.87 -3.69
N ILE A 53 -2.18 5.46 -4.25
CA ILE A 53 -0.91 5.63 -3.54
C ILE A 53 -1.09 6.52 -2.31
N ALA A 54 -1.74 7.68 -2.45
CA ALA A 54 -1.99 8.58 -1.33
C ALA A 54 -2.85 7.92 -0.22
N ASN A 55 -3.87 7.16 -0.61
CA ASN A 55 -4.70 6.40 0.33
C ASN A 55 -3.86 5.35 1.09
N PHE A 56 -2.98 4.64 0.39
CA PHE A 56 -2.09 3.67 1.03
C PHE A 56 -1.10 4.35 2.00
N GLN A 57 -0.54 5.50 1.62
CA GLN A 57 0.32 6.31 2.50
C GLN A 57 -0.41 6.68 3.79
N ALA A 58 -1.62 7.25 3.68
CA ALA A 58 -2.41 7.61 4.86
C ALA A 58 -2.75 6.39 5.73
N ALA A 59 -3.23 5.31 5.12
CA ALA A 59 -3.60 4.08 5.84
C ALA A 59 -2.40 3.42 6.53
N SER A 60 -1.20 3.48 5.93
CA SER A 60 0.02 2.95 6.53
C SER A 60 0.45 3.72 7.78
N LEU A 61 0.31 5.06 7.77
CA LEU A 61 0.59 5.89 8.95
C LEU A 61 -0.42 5.64 10.07
N GLN A 62 -1.70 5.48 9.72
CA GLN A 62 -2.74 5.09 10.69
C GLN A 62 -2.45 3.72 11.32
N LEU A 63 -1.94 2.77 10.54
CA LEU A 63 -1.52 1.45 11.05
C LEU A 63 -0.37 1.58 12.05
N VAL A 64 0.65 2.41 11.77
CA VAL A 64 1.73 2.67 12.73
C VAL A 64 1.19 3.25 14.03
N ALA A 65 0.28 4.23 13.96
CA ALA A 65 -0.33 4.85 15.13
C ALA A 65 -1.15 3.84 15.96
N ALA A 66 -1.98 3.03 15.30
CA ALA A 66 -2.80 2.02 15.97
C ALA A 66 -1.94 0.95 16.66
N VAL A 67 -0.88 0.48 15.99
CA VAL A 67 0.06 -0.50 16.56
C VAL A 67 0.82 0.09 17.74
N SER A 68 1.24 1.36 17.66
CA SER A 68 1.88 2.07 18.78
C SER A 68 0.95 2.23 19.98
N GLY A 69 -0.35 2.40 19.73
CA GLY A 69 -1.39 2.51 20.77
C GLY A 69 -1.76 1.17 21.44
N GLY A 70 -1.42 0.03 20.82
CA GLY A 70 -1.50 -1.29 21.45
C GLY A 70 -2.91 -1.86 21.66
N LYS A 71 -3.96 -1.20 21.17
CA LYS A 71 -5.35 -1.66 21.35
C LYS A 71 -5.76 -2.64 20.23
N PRO A 72 -6.08 -3.91 20.54
CA PRO A 72 -6.38 -4.93 19.54
C PRO A 72 -7.45 -4.55 18.51
N GLY A 73 -8.54 -3.91 18.95
CA GLY A 73 -9.62 -3.48 18.06
C GLY A 73 -9.19 -2.40 17.07
N GLU A 74 -8.42 -1.41 17.53
CA GLU A 74 -7.89 -0.33 16.68
C GLU A 74 -6.86 -0.87 15.69
N ILE A 75 -5.99 -1.78 16.13
CA ILE A 75 -5.01 -2.47 15.28
C ILE A 75 -5.72 -3.26 14.18
N GLY A 76 -6.73 -4.06 14.54
CA GLY A 76 -7.50 -4.86 13.58
C GLY A 76 -8.20 -3.99 12.54
N ALA A 77 -8.82 -2.88 12.97
CA ALA A 77 -9.46 -1.93 12.06
C ALA A 77 -8.45 -1.26 11.13
N ALA A 78 -7.31 -0.79 11.64
CA ALA A 78 -6.27 -0.15 10.85
C ALA A 78 -5.62 -1.13 9.85
N LEU A 79 -5.39 -2.38 10.26
CA LEU A 79 -4.87 -3.42 9.38
C LEU A 79 -5.84 -3.74 8.24
N LYS A 80 -7.15 -3.82 8.55
CA LYS A 80 -8.19 -4.00 7.53
C LYS A 80 -8.21 -2.84 6.54
N ASN A 81 -8.09 -1.59 7.02
CA ASN A 81 -8.04 -0.41 6.17
C ASN A 81 -6.82 -0.44 5.22
N ALA A 82 -5.61 -0.65 5.76
CA ALA A 82 -4.38 -0.76 4.97
C ALA A 82 -4.43 -1.95 3.98
N GLY A 83 -4.96 -3.10 4.39
CA GLY A 83 -5.19 -4.24 3.49
C GLY A 83 -6.18 -3.91 2.36
N GLY A 84 -7.20 -3.09 2.66
CA GLY A 84 -8.16 -2.57 1.69
C GLY A 84 -7.49 -1.76 0.58
N THR A 85 -6.55 -0.87 0.92
CA THR A 85 -5.81 -0.08 -0.08
C THR A 85 -4.91 -0.95 -0.94
N CYS A 86 -4.26 -1.98 -0.37
CA CYS A 86 -3.51 -2.99 -1.13
C CYS A 86 -4.40 -3.68 -2.17
N GLY A 87 -5.62 -4.06 -1.76
CA GLY A 87 -6.58 -4.75 -2.62
C GLY A 87 -7.12 -3.86 -3.74
N ALA A 88 -7.49 -2.62 -3.42
CA ALA A 88 -8.04 -1.67 -4.39
C ALA A 88 -7.08 -1.44 -5.57
N CYS A 89 -5.83 -1.06 -5.27
CA CYS A 89 -4.83 -0.81 -6.30
C CYS A 89 -4.49 -2.08 -7.09
N HIS A 90 -4.32 -3.23 -6.42
CA HIS A 90 -3.94 -4.46 -7.13
C HIS A 90 -5.03 -5.01 -8.06
N LYS A 91 -6.31 -4.85 -7.72
CA LYS A 91 -7.41 -5.26 -8.59
C LYS A 91 -7.37 -4.49 -9.91
N GLU A 92 -7.18 -3.18 -9.81
CA GLU A 92 -7.20 -2.30 -10.97
C GLU A 92 -5.89 -2.35 -11.77
N PHE A 93 -4.74 -2.34 -11.11
CA PHE A 93 -3.47 -1.99 -11.74
C PHE A 93 -2.40 -3.09 -11.76
N ARG A 94 -2.63 -4.25 -11.13
CA ARG A 94 -1.67 -5.36 -11.11
C ARG A 94 -2.15 -6.57 -11.90
N LYS A 95 -1.34 -7.06 -12.83
CA LYS A 95 -1.56 -8.33 -13.55
C LYS A 95 -1.62 -9.49 -12.53
N PRO A 96 -2.41 -10.55 -12.78
CA PRO A 96 -2.42 -11.74 -11.93
C PRO A 96 -1.04 -12.40 -11.85
N LYS A 97 -0.84 -13.29 -10.87
CA LYS A 97 0.42 -14.03 -10.75
C LYS A 97 0.45 -15.05 -11.89
N LYS A 98 1.50 -15.04 -12.71
CA LYS A 98 1.76 -16.13 -13.65
C LYS A 98 2.04 -17.39 -12.82
N LYS A 99 1.37 -18.49 -13.16
CA LYS A 99 1.59 -19.79 -12.52
C LYS A 99 2.88 -20.40 -13.05
#